data_AF-A0A6A5JX19-F1
#
_entry.id   AF-A0A6A5JX19-F1
#
_cell.length_a   1.000
_cell.length_b   1.000
_cell.length_c   1.000
_cell.angle_alpha   90.00
_cell.angle_beta   90.00
_cell.angle_gamma   90.00
#
_symmetry.space_group_name_H-M   'P 1'
#
loop_
_entity.id
_entity.type
_entity.pdbx_description
1 polymer ?
#
loop_
_entity_poly.entity_id
_entity_poly.type
_entity_poly.pdbx_seq_one_letter_code
_entity_poly.pdbx_strand_id
1 'polypeptide(L)' 'TKGSKRSFFSIVAYYTNSKSAIVNLPIALLQLVGAYTSKAIANAITKILQFFSINYSKLSYFVLNNAYRILLVS' A
#
# COMPACT_ATOMS: atom_id res chain seq x y z
N THR A 1 6.86 -6.11 -29.66
CA THR A 1 7.44 -5.07 -28.79
C THR A 1 7.81 -5.68 -27.45
N LYS A 2 9.01 -5.35 -26.95
CA LYS A 2 9.68 -5.94 -25.77
C LYS A 2 8.77 -5.87 -24.53
N GLY A 3 8.47 -7.02 -23.91
CA GLY A 3 7.67 -7.10 -22.69
C GLY A 3 8.29 -6.28 -21.56
N SER A 4 7.69 -5.14 -21.24
CA SER A 4 8.10 -4.33 -20.10
C SER A 4 7.79 -5.09 -18.81
N LYS A 5 8.76 -5.16 -17.90
CA LYS A 5 8.55 -5.69 -16.55
C LYS A 5 7.37 -4.94 -15.93
N ARG A 6 6.26 -5.64 -15.68
CA ARG A 6 5.10 -5.09 -14.97
C ARG A 6 5.34 -5.30 -13.49
N SER A 7 5.41 -4.22 -12.72
CA SER A 7 5.42 -4.31 -11.26
C SER A 7 4.06 -3.88 -10.74
N PHE A 8 3.59 -4.60 -9.73
CA PHE A 8 2.37 -4.27 -9.02
C PHE A 8 2.72 -3.86 -7.60
N PHE A 9 1.92 -2.99 -7.01
CA PHE A 9 1.91 -2.79 -5.58
C PHE A 9 0.49 -2.86 -5.06
N SER A 10 0.33 -3.50 -3.91
CA SER A 10 -0.94 -3.62 -3.22
C SER A 10 -0.95 -2.72 -2.00
N ILE A 11 -2.12 -2.17 -1.67
CA ILE A 11 -2.36 -1.48 -0.40
C ILE A 11 -3.35 -2.33 0.38
N VAL A 12 -2.99 -2.65 1.63
CA VAL A 12 -3.81 -3.44 2.55
C VAL A 12 -4.06 -2.60 3.80
N ALA A 13 -5.33 -2.45 4.18
CA ALA A 13 -5.72 -1.83 5.43
C ALA A 13 -5.74 -2.88 6.54
N TYR A 14 -5.03 -2.58 7.62
CA TYR A 14 -5.00 -3.39 8.84
C TYR A 14 -5.77 -2.64 9.93
N TYR A 15 -6.81 -3.25 10.48
CA TYR A 15 -7.60 -2.64 11.54
C TYR A 15 -8.24 -3.70 12.45
N THR A 16 -8.66 -3.27 13.63
CA THR A 16 -9.43 -4.10 14.56
C THR A 16 -10.92 -3.86 14.35
N ASN A 17 -11.71 -4.92 14.16
CA ASN A 17 -13.16 -4.80 14.00
C ASN A 17 -13.90 -4.75 15.35
N SER A 18 -15.24 -4.65 15.31
CA SER A 18 -16.08 -4.59 16.52
C SER A 18 -15.98 -5.82 17.43
N LYS A 19 -15.44 -6.94 16.94
CA LYS A 19 -15.20 -8.18 17.70
C LYS A 19 -13.78 -8.26 18.24
N SER A 20 -13.02 -7.17 18.21
CA SER A 20 -11.60 -7.13 18.56
C SER A 20 -10.71 -8.03 17.69
N ALA A 21 -11.18 -8.43 16.51
CA ALA A 21 -10.40 -9.24 15.59
C ALA A 21 -9.61 -8.37 14.63
N ILE A 22 -8.35 -8.75 14.38
CA ILE A 22 -7.49 -8.13 13.37
C ILE A 22 -8.03 -8.50 11.98
N VAL A 23 -8.28 -7.49 11.15
CA VAL A 23 -8.75 -7.62 9.78
C VAL A 23 -7.70 -7.08 8.83
N ASN A 24 -7.41 -7.86 7.79
CA ASN A 24 -6.53 -7.50 6.70
C ASN A 24 -7.39 -7.32 5.44
N LEU A 25 -7.66 -6.08 5.05
CA LEU A 25 -8.53 -5.76 3.91
C LEU A 25 -7.70 -5.21 2.75
N PRO A 26 -7.51 -5.94 1.65
CA PRO A 26 -6.90 -5.40 0.44
C PRO A 26 -7.80 -4.29 -0.14
N ILE A 27 -7.28 -3.07 -0.23
CA ILE A 27 -8.04 -1.90 -0.73
C ILE A 27 -7.61 -1.45 -2.12
N ALA A 28 -6.43 -1.86 -2.58
CA ALA A 28 -5.98 -1.57 -3.94
C ALA A 28 -4.93 -2.58 -4.43
N LEU A 29 -4.96 -2.87 -5.73
CA LEU A 29 -3.88 -3.50 -6.47
C LEU A 29 -3.58 -2.64 -7.69
N LEU A 30 -2.43 -1.97 -7.68
CA LEU A 30 -2.07 -0.96 -8.66
C LEU A 30 -0.95 -1.49 -9.54
N GLN A 31 -1.17 -1.44 -10.85
CA GLN A 31 -0.11 -1.66 -11.82
C GLN A 31 0.67 -0.36 -12.00
N LEU A 32 1.98 -0.39 -11.73
CA LEU A 32 2.86 0.74 -12.02
C LEU A 32 3.30 0.65 -13.47
N VAL A 33 2.82 1.57 -14.30
CA VAL A 33 3.22 1.74 -15.70
C VAL A 33 4.15 2.96 -15.78
N GLY A 34 5.41 2.77 -16.21
CA GLY A 34 6.39 3.86 -16.36
C GLY A 34 7.44 3.94 -15.25
N ALA A 35 8.02 5.13 -15.03
CA ALA A 35 9.15 5.33 -14.11
C ALA A 35 8.76 5.22 -12.63
N TYR A 36 9.43 4.34 -11.90
CA TYR A 36 9.20 3.99 -10.49
C TYR A 36 9.75 5.03 -9.50
N THR A 37 9.30 6.28 -9.61
CA THR A 37 9.73 7.32 -8.66
C THR A 37 8.94 7.21 -7.35
N SER A 38 9.61 7.48 -6.22
CA SER A 38 8.96 7.56 -4.90
C SER A 38 7.77 8.52 -4.89
N LYS A 39 7.88 9.63 -5.64
CA LYS A 39 6.80 10.61 -5.81
C LYS A 39 5.55 10.02 -6.49
N ALA A 40 5.72 9.21 -7.53
CA ALA A 40 4.59 8.58 -8.23
C ALA A 40 3.86 7.58 -7.31
N ILE A 41 4.61 6.80 -6.54
CA ILE A 41 4.06 5.85 -5.55
C ILE A 41 3.31 6.60 -4.45
N ALA A 42 3.91 7.64 -3.87
CA ALA A 42 3.26 8.46 -2.85
C ALA A 42 1.95 9.09 -3.36
N ASN A 43 1.96 9.66 -4.57
CA ASN A 43 0.75 10.22 -5.18
C ASN A 43 -0.36 9.17 -5.37
N ALA A 44 -0.01 7.96 -5.80
CA ALA A 44 -0.97 6.88 -5.98
C ALA A 44 -1.56 6.41 -4.64
N ILE A 45 -0.72 6.28 -3.59
CA ILE A 45 -1.19 5.95 -2.23
C ILE A 45 -2.14 7.03 -1.72
N THR A 46 -1.79 8.31 -1.82
CA THR A 46 -2.62 9.43 -1.37
C THR A 46 -3.99 9.41 -2.03
N LYS A 47 -4.07 9.16 -3.34
CA LYS A 47 -5.35 9.05 -4.07
C LYS A 47 -6.22 7.90 -3.55
N ILE A 48 -5.64 6.75 -3.27
CA ILE A 48 -6.37 5.60 -2.71
C ILE A 48 -6.89 5.93 -1.30
N LEU A 49 -6.05 6.51 -0.43
CA LEU A 49 -6.48 6.89 0.92
C LEU A 49 -7.64 7.89 0.87
N GLN A 50 -7.58 8.89 0.00
CA GLN A 50 -8.67 9.84 -0.22
C GLN A 50 -9.94 9.15 -0.72
N PHE A 51 -9.83 8.24 -1.70
CA PHE A 51 -10.97 7.49 -2.23
C PHE A 51 -11.71 6.70 -1.13
N PHE A 52 -10.97 6.09 -0.20
CA PHE A 52 -11.55 5.39 0.95
C PHE A 52 -11.87 6.29 2.14
N SER A 53 -11.76 7.62 2.01
CA SER A 53 -11.95 8.58 3.11
C SER A 53 -11.11 8.25 4.34
N ILE A 54 -9.87 7.77 4.12
CA ILE A 54 -8.85 7.51 5.13
C ILE A 54 -8.03 8.79 5.28
N ASN A 55 -8.10 9.39 6.46
CA ASN A 55 -7.42 10.63 6.83
C ASN A 55 -6.56 10.41 8.09
N TYR A 56 -5.95 11.47 8.62
CA TYR A 56 -5.07 11.38 9.79
C TYR A 56 -5.74 10.84 11.06
N SER A 57 -7.07 10.93 11.22
CA SER A 57 -7.75 10.35 12.37
C SER A 57 -8.01 8.85 12.24
N LYS A 58 -7.94 8.30 11.02
CA LYS A 58 -8.13 6.86 10.74
C LYS A 58 -6.81 6.13 10.43
N LEU A 59 -5.77 6.85 10.02
CA LEU A 59 -4.47 6.28 9.68
C LEU A 59 -3.51 6.41 10.85
N SER A 60 -3.36 5.35 11.65
CA SER A 60 -2.42 5.34 12.77
C SER A 60 -0.96 5.20 12.33
N TYR A 61 -0.69 4.32 11.36
CA TYR A 61 0.65 4.12 10.79
C TYR A 61 0.57 3.58 9.37
N PHE A 62 1.65 3.76 8.60
CA PHE A 62 1.78 3.24 7.23
C PHE A 62 3.10 2.49 7.10
N VAL A 63 3.05 1.24 6.63
CA VAL A 63 4.24 0.41 6.40
C VAL A 63 4.47 0.27 4.91
N LEU A 64 5.61 0.78 4.44
CA LEU A 64 6.09 0.49 3.10
C LEU A 64 6.91 -0.80 3.15
N ASN A 65 6.34 -1.91 2.67
CA ASN A 65 7.09 -3.15 2.54
C ASN A 65 8.08 -3.03 1.38
N ASN A 66 9.37 -2.89 1.67
CA ASN A 66 10.42 -2.99 0.68
C ASN A 66 10.93 -4.44 0.64
N ALA A 67 10.46 -5.22 -0.32
CA ALA A 67 10.86 -6.62 -0.50
C ALA A 67 12.36 -6.82 -0.84
N TYR A 68 13.20 -5.79 -0.74
CA TYR A 68 14.63 -5.86 -0.99
C TYR A 68 15.48 -6.24 0.24
N ARG A 69 14.91 -6.26 1.46
CA ARG A 69 15.57 -6.84 2.66
C ARG A 69 14.53 -7.33 3.67
N ILE A 70 14.25 -8.63 3.64
CA ILE A 70 13.78 -9.34 4.84
C ILE A 70 15.02 -9.59 5.70
N LEU A 71 15.07 -8.92 6.85
CA LEU A 71 15.78 -9.40 8.03
C LEU A 71 14.99 -8.87 9.22
N LEU A 72 14.05 -9.69 9.68
CA LEU A 72 13.57 -9.65 11.05
C LEU A 72 14.77 -10.01 11.92
N VAL A 73 15.32 -9.03 12.64
CA VAL A 73 16.04 -9.30 13.88
C VAL A 73 15.13 -8.84 15.00
N SER A 74 14.98 -9.76 15.94
CA SER A 74 14.10 -9.79 17.12
C SER A 74 14.20 -8.55 17.99
#